data_AF-A0A0D2NRQ1-F1
#
_entry.id   AF-A0A0D2NRQ1-F1
#
_cell.length_a   1.000
_cell.length_b   1.000
_cell.length_c   1.000
_cell.angle_alpha   90.00
_cell.angle_beta   90.00
_cell.angle_gamma   90.00
#
_symmetry.space_group_name_H-M   'P 1'
#
loop_
_entity.id
_entity.type
_entity.pdbx_description
1 polymer ?
#
loop_
_entity_poly.entity_id
_entity_poly.type
_entity_poly.pdbx_seq_one_letter_code
_entity_poly.pdbx_strand_id
1 'polypeptide(L)'
;MKSGKWVGFVTLLLHVCFSRADKIVALPGQPKVSFQHFSGYVTVHDEKPHRQRALFYYFVEAETMPASKPLVLWLNGGPGCSSVGAGAFIEHGPFKPNGKTLTKNAHSWNKEANMLYLESPAGVGFSYSANNSFYTDLNDEVVARDNFVFLERWLLMFPQYKNRDFYITGESYAGHYVPQLTLHIIHSKLKLNLKGIAIGNPLLEFVTDMNSADQYYWSHGLISDSAYELLLSFCNSSRLMREALTQSFSSDCLSVYSEVAEELGKSVDKYDVIADVCLSSGQSPMAIFSHPMFLGPQFSSSLHSQLDGFSQQQVKVEADPCIEDKTTKYLNRKDVQKALHAKLVGITSWNLCNK
;
A
#
# COMPACT_ATOMS: atom_id res chain seq x y z
N MET A 1 39.71 28.68 51.42
CA MET A 1 38.29 28.32 51.27
C MET A 1 37.80 28.84 49.92
N LYS A 2 37.66 27.97 48.92
CA LYS A 2 36.96 28.29 47.66
C LYS A 2 35.91 27.22 47.46
N SER A 3 34.64 27.57 47.63
CA SER A 3 33.49 26.68 47.49
C SER A 3 33.17 26.47 46.01
N GLY A 4 33.45 25.27 45.49
CA GLY A 4 32.96 24.84 44.18
C GLY A 4 31.50 24.43 44.27
N LYS A 5 30.62 25.13 43.56
CA LYS A 5 29.24 24.68 43.33
C LYS A 5 29.24 23.69 42.17
N TRP A 6 28.98 22.43 42.48
CA TRP A 6 28.62 21.41 41.49
C TRP A 6 27.20 21.69 41.00
N VAL A 7 27.07 22.14 39.75
CA VAL A 7 25.78 22.16 39.05
C VAL A 7 25.59 20.79 38.43
N GLY A 8 24.87 19.92 39.13
CA GLY A 8 24.38 18.67 38.57
C GLY A 8 23.34 18.96 37.49
N PHE A 9 23.67 18.65 36.24
CA PHE A 9 22.69 18.56 35.16
C PHE A 9 21.77 17.37 35.44
N VAL A 10 20.57 17.64 35.95
CA VAL A 10 19.46 16.69 35.92
C VAL A 10 18.91 16.71 34.50
N THR A 11 19.39 15.82 33.64
CA THR A 11 18.76 15.55 32.35
C THR A 11 17.46 14.78 32.63
N LEU A 12 16.38 15.53 32.77
CA LEU A 12 15.03 15.00 33.00
C LEU A 12 14.63 14.09 31.82
N LEU A 13 14.35 12.83 32.13
CA LEU A 13 13.79 11.81 31.25
C LEU A 13 12.45 12.26 30.65
N LEU A 14 12.49 12.91 29.48
CA LEU A 14 11.32 13.22 28.64
C LEU A 14 11.05 12.17 27.54
N HIS A 15 11.74 11.02 27.57
CA HIS A 15 11.84 10.09 26.44
C HIS A 15 10.81 8.93 26.40
N VAL A 16 9.71 8.97 27.17
CA VAL A 16 8.80 7.80 27.28
C VAL A 16 7.33 8.10 26.94
N CYS A 17 6.96 9.33 26.54
CA CYS A 17 5.54 9.67 26.36
C CYS A 17 4.97 9.58 24.93
N PHE A 18 5.79 9.52 23.88
CA PHE A 18 5.26 9.67 22.51
C PHE A 18 4.49 8.43 22.00
N SER A 19 4.98 7.21 22.18
CA SER A 19 4.31 6.01 21.65
C SER A 19 2.97 5.68 22.34
N ARG A 20 2.75 6.15 23.56
CA ARG A 20 1.50 5.90 24.29
C ARG A 20 0.30 6.62 23.68
N ALA A 21 0.52 7.76 23.03
CA ALA A 21 -0.54 8.54 22.39
C ALA A 21 -1.09 7.85 21.13
N ASP A 22 -0.25 7.09 20.43
CA ASP A 22 -0.62 6.40 19.18
C ASP A 22 -1.25 5.02 19.44
N LYS A 23 -1.30 4.57 20.70
CA LYS A 23 -1.84 3.24 21.04
C LYS A 23 -3.33 3.16 20.75
N ILE A 24 -3.72 2.23 19.90
CA ILE A 24 -5.12 1.90 19.63
C ILE A 24 -5.63 1.04 20.79
N VAL A 25 -6.74 1.46 21.41
CA VAL A 25 -7.37 0.69 22.49
C VAL A 25 -8.13 -0.51 21.91
N ALA A 26 -8.95 -0.25 20.90
CA ALA A 26 -9.62 -1.25 20.07
C ALA A 26 -10.18 -0.55 18.83
N LEU A 27 -10.17 -1.24 17.68
CA LEU A 27 -10.87 -0.82 16.48
C LEU A 27 -12.36 -1.19 16.56
N PRO A 28 -13.27 -0.39 15.98
CA PRO A 28 -14.70 -0.70 15.96
C PRO A 28 -15.01 -2.08 15.35
N GLY A 29 -15.59 -2.98 16.15
CA GLY A 29 -15.91 -4.34 15.70
C GLY A 29 -14.73 -5.30 15.65
N GLN A 30 -13.59 -4.95 16.28
CA GLN A 30 -12.43 -5.82 16.45
C GLN A 30 -12.71 -6.98 17.43
N PRO A 31 -12.30 -8.22 17.09
CA PRO A 31 -12.33 -9.35 18.04
C PRO A 31 -11.27 -9.16 19.13
N LYS A 32 -11.42 -9.86 20.27
CA LYS A 32 -10.41 -9.80 21.35
C LYS A 32 -9.06 -10.28 20.83
N VAL A 33 -8.00 -9.52 21.11
CA VAL A 33 -6.60 -9.85 20.77
C VAL A 33 -5.68 -9.63 21.95
N SER A 34 -4.53 -10.29 21.92
CA SER A 34 -3.48 -10.22 22.96
C SER A 34 -2.31 -9.31 22.59
N PHE A 35 -2.19 -8.90 21.32
CA PHE A 35 -1.13 -8.02 20.85
C PHE A 35 -1.54 -6.54 20.97
N GLN A 36 -0.54 -5.66 21.00
CA GLN A 36 -0.75 -4.22 20.93
C GLN A 36 -0.66 -3.74 19.49
N HIS A 37 -1.35 -2.64 19.21
CA HIS A 37 -1.27 -1.97 17.93
C HIS A 37 -1.40 -0.46 18.10
N PHE A 38 -0.78 0.25 17.16
CA PHE A 38 -0.55 1.67 17.21
C PHE A 38 -0.78 2.26 15.83
N SER A 39 -1.25 3.49 15.78
CA SER A 39 -1.31 4.25 14.54
C SER A 39 -1.22 5.74 14.84
N GLY A 40 -0.61 6.44 13.90
CA GLY A 40 -0.32 7.85 14.04
C GLY A 40 0.44 8.39 12.86
N TYR A 41 1.06 9.54 13.06
CA TYR A 41 1.72 10.30 12.00
C TYR A 41 3.16 10.59 12.36
N VAL A 42 4.03 10.48 11.37
CA VAL A 42 5.41 10.98 11.46
C VAL A 42 5.59 12.06 10.41
N THR A 43 5.92 13.27 10.86
CA THR A 43 6.28 14.36 9.95
C THR A 43 7.61 14.04 9.30
N VAL A 44 7.72 14.17 7.97
CA VAL A 44 8.93 13.82 7.19
C VAL A 44 9.63 15.02 6.54
N HIS A 45 9.12 16.24 6.79
CA HIS A 45 9.73 17.47 6.32
C HIS A 45 10.41 18.23 7.47
N ASP A 46 11.53 18.91 7.17
CA ASP A 46 12.41 19.55 8.15
C ASP A 46 12.23 21.06 8.29
N GLU A 47 11.62 21.75 7.32
CA GLU A 47 11.58 23.21 7.36
C GLU A 47 10.40 23.76 8.16
N LYS A 48 10.71 24.46 9.25
CA LYS A 48 9.79 25.39 9.90
C LYS A 48 9.69 26.64 9.03
N PRO A 49 8.48 27.21 8.81
CA PRO A 49 7.32 27.16 9.72
C PRO A 49 6.21 26.18 9.30
N HIS A 50 6.53 25.25 8.40
CA HIS A 50 5.54 24.58 7.59
C HIS A 50 5.71 23.06 7.68
N ARG A 51 5.40 22.48 8.85
CA ARG A 51 5.23 21.02 9.05
C ARG A 51 4.09 20.50 8.18
N GLN A 52 4.29 20.49 6.87
CA GLN A 52 3.24 20.35 5.89
C GLN A 52 3.09 18.90 5.47
N ARG A 53 4.10 18.03 5.65
CA ARG A 53 4.06 16.65 5.17
C ARG A 53 4.23 15.61 6.27
N ALA A 54 3.27 14.69 6.37
CA ALA A 54 3.26 13.63 7.37
C ALA A 54 2.79 12.31 6.75
N LEU A 55 3.49 11.23 7.10
CA LEU A 55 3.13 9.87 6.71
C LEU A 55 2.41 9.16 7.86
N PHE A 56 1.29 8.52 7.53
CA PHE A 56 0.50 7.72 8.43
C PHE A 56 1.03 6.29 8.46
N TYR A 57 1.04 5.70 9.65
CA TYR A 57 1.44 4.31 9.84
C TYR A 57 0.42 3.55 10.67
N TYR A 58 0.36 2.23 10.45
CA TYR A 58 -0.29 1.27 11.32
C TYR A 58 0.73 0.22 11.73
N PHE A 59 0.98 0.09 13.03
CA PHE A 59 1.95 -0.83 13.60
C PHE A 59 1.25 -1.86 14.47
N VAL A 60 1.52 -3.13 14.25
CA VAL A 60 0.96 -4.24 15.04
C VAL A 60 2.11 -5.08 15.60
N GLU A 61 2.13 -5.27 16.91
CA GLU A 61 3.11 -6.14 17.54
C GLU A 61 2.83 -7.61 17.19
N ALA A 62 3.87 -8.43 17.31
CA ALA A 62 3.72 -9.86 17.11
C ALA A 62 2.75 -10.47 18.14
N GLU A 63 1.94 -11.45 17.75
CA GLU A 63 0.95 -12.09 18.64
C GLU A 63 1.59 -12.75 19.86
N THR A 64 2.78 -13.30 19.68
CA THR A 64 3.54 -14.01 20.72
C THR A 64 4.95 -13.48 20.80
N MET A 65 5.42 -13.21 22.02
CA MET A 65 6.79 -12.77 22.32
C MET A 65 7.28 -11.63 21.39
N PRO A 66 6.56 -10.50 21.29
CA PRO A 66 6.93 -9.41 20.37
C PRO A 66 8.35 -8.89 20.60
N ALA A 67 8.82 -8.94 21.85
CA ALA A 67 10.18 -8.58 22.25
C ALA A 67 11.28 -9.53 21.76
N SER A 68 10.98 -10.65 21.09
CA SER A 68 11.97 -11.53 20.45
C SER A 68 11.79 -11.62 18.92
N LYS A 69 10.69 -11.09 18.36
CA LYS A 69 10.36 -11.19 16.94
C LYS A 69 10.90 -10.00 16.13
N PRO A 70 11.20 -10.18 14.83
CA PRO A 70 11.74 -9.12 13.98
C PRO A 70 10.78 -7.93 13.83
N LEU A 71 11.30 -6.79 13.38
CA LEU A 71 10.51 -5.68 12.84
C LEU A 71 10.48 -5.82 11.31
N VAL A 72 9.29 -5.75 10.72
CA VAL A 72 9.10 -5.84 9.27
C VAL A 72 8.34 -4.62 8.80
N LEU A 73 8.95 -3.83 7.93
CA LEU A 73 8.28 -2.74 7.20
C LEU A 73 7.59 -3.33 5.97
N TRP A 74 6.32 -2.99 5.76
CA TRP A 74 5.55 -3.35 4.57
C TRP A 74 5.15 -2.10 3.77
N LEU A 75 5.38 -2.15 2.47
CA LEU A 75 5.06 -1.11 1.50
C LEU A 75 4.25 -1.70 0.32
N ASN A 76 3.01 -1.29 0.14
CA ASN A 76 2.30 -1.52 -1.12
C ASN A 76 2.81 -0.55 -2.21
N GLY A 77 2.54 -0.90 -3.46
CA GLY A 77 2.97 -0.16 -4.64
C GLY A 77 1.95 0.86 -5.17
N GLY A 78 1.48 0.63 -6.40
CA GLY A 78 0.60 1.53 -7.16
C GLY A 78 1.30 2.09 -8.41
N PRO A 79 2.08 3.18 -8.32
CA PRO A 79 2.38 4.00 -7.15
C PRO A 79 1.13 4.66 -6.55
N GLY A 80 1.15 4.98 -5.26
CA GLY A 80 0.04 5.72 -4.62
C GLY A 80 -1.02 4.87 -3.91
N CYS A 81 -0.77 3.57 -3.74
CA CYS A 81 -1.67 2.66 -3.03
C CYS A 81 -1.28 2.48 -1.56
N SER A 82 -2.29 2.31 -0.70
CA SER A 82 -2.14 2.31 0.75
C SER A 82 -1.66 0.96 1.31
N SER A 83 -0.55 1.00 2.05
CA SER A 83 -0.07 -0.15 2.82
C SER A 83 -0.97 -0.56 3.98
N VAL A 84 -1.77 0.38 4.49
CA VAL A 84 -2.74 0.09 5.53
C VAL A 84 -3.95 -0.60 4.90
N GLY A 85 -4.49 -0.04 3.81
CA GLY A 85 -5.63 -0.60 3.09
C GLY A 85 -5.34 -2.00 2.56
N ALA A 86 -4.37 -2.12 1.65
CA ALA A 86 -4.05 -3.39 1.00
C ALA A 86 -3.34 -4.35 1.96
N GLY A 87 -2.11 -4.05 2.37
CA GLY A 87 -1.31 -4.93 3.23
C GLY A 87 -2.01 -5.32 4.53
N ALA A 88 -2.50 -4.34 5.29
CA ALA A 88 -2.98 -4.59 6.64
C ALA A 88 -4.43 -5.08 6.75
N PHE A 89 -5.33 -4.71 5.83
CA PHE A 89 -6.76 -5.04 5.91
C PHE A 89 -7.26 -5.97 4.80
N ILE A 90 -6.55 -6.11 3.67
CA ILE A 90 -6.93 -7.01 2.57
C ILE A 90 -6.06 -8.28 2.60
N GLU A 91 -4.74 -8.11 2.69
CA GLU A 91 -3.76 -9.17 2.49
C GLU A 91 -3.46 -9.94 3.78
N HIS A 92 -2.45 -9.50 4.53
CA HIS A 92 -1.76 -10.30 5.55
C HIS A 92 -1.66 -9.63 6.92
N GLY A 93 -2.38 -8.52 7.15
CA GLY A 93 -2.54 -7.98 8.49
C GLY A 93 -3.48 -8.80 9.38
N PRO A 94 -3.60 -8.43 10.67
CA PRO A 94 -4.28 -9.25 11.67
C PRO A 94 -5.79 -9.35 11.50
N PHE A 95 -6.39 -8.46 10.71
CA PHE A 95 -7.84 -8.33 10.59
C PHE A 95 -8.28 -8.21 9.13
N LYS A 96 -9.43 -8.81 8.80
CA LYS A 96 -10.13 -8.61 7.53
C LYS A 96 -11.50 -7.98 7.77
N PRO A 97 -11.86 -6.88 7.09
CA PRO A 97 -13.19 -6.27 7.20
C PRO A 97 -14.31 -7.22 6.76
N ASN A 98 -15.35 -7.30 7.57
CA ASN A 98 -16.58 -8.01 7.26
C ASN A 98 -17.78 -7.12 7.63
N GLY A 99 -18.22 -6.32 6.66
CA GLY A 99 -19.27 -5.32 6.85
C GLY A 99 -18.86 -4.25 7.87
N LYS A 100 -19.56 -4.20 9.01
CA LYS A 100 -19.26 -3.25 10.11
C LYS A 100 -18.32 -3.83 11.17
N THR A 101 -17.83 -5.05 10.99
CA THR A 101 -16.98 -5.76 11.95
C THR A 101 -15.65 -6.17 11.33
N LEU A 102 -14.72 -6.64 12.16
CA LEU A 102 -13.46 -7.24 11.73
C LEU A 102 -13.45 -8.73 12.07
N THR A 103 -12.87 -9.53 11.20
CA THR A 103 -12.57 -10.95 11.45
C THR A 103 -11.06 -11.12 11.61
N LYS A 104 -10.61 -12.06 12.45
CA LYS A 104 -9.18 -12.32 12.64
C LYS A 104 -8.63 -13.06 11.42
N ASN A 105 -7.50 -12.61 10.89
CA ASN A 105 -6.80 -13.31 9.82
C ASN A 105 -5.97 -14.48 10.38
N ALA A 106 -6.33 -15.70 10.00
CA ALA A 106 -5.61 -16.91 10.42
C ALA A 106 -4.18 -16.99 9.86
N HIS A 107 -3.87 -16.26 8.79
CA HIS A 107 -2.57 -16.26 8.12
C HIS A 107 -1.83 -14.92 8.28
N SER A 108 -2.19 -14.14 9.30
CA SER A 108 -1.54 -12.85 9.56
C SER A 108 -0.04 -13.00 9.77
N TRP A 109 0.74 -12.14 9.11
CA TRP A 109 2.20 -12.10 9.29
C TRP A 109 2.61 -11.64 10.69
N ASN A 110 1.73 -10.95 11.42
CA ASN A 110 2.03 -10.57 12.80
C ASN A 110 2.06 -11.77 13.77
N LYS A 111 1.82 -13.00 13.30
CA LYS A 111 2.15 -14.20 14.07
C LYS A 111 3.66 -14.39 14.24
N GLU A 112 4.44 -13.92 13.27
CA GLU A 112 5.89 -14.13 13.22
C GLU A 112 6.72 -12.85 13.28
N ALA A 113 6.11 -11.67 13.15
CA ALA A 113 6.82 -10.40 13.13
C ALA A 113 6.03 -9.27 13.79
N ASN A 114 6.74 -8.21 14.18
CA ASN A 114 6.14 -6.92 14.46
C ASN A 114 6.01 -6.19 13.13
N MET A 115 4.78 -5.99 12.65
CA MET A 115 4.50 -5.49 11.30
C MET A 115 4.21 -3.99 11.32
N LEU A 116 4.97 -3.24 10.52
CA LEU A 116 4.82 -1.80 10.33
C LEU A 116 4.35 -1.53 8.91
N TYR A 117 3.09 -1.11 8.77
CA TYR A 117 2.48 -0.73 7.50
C TYR A 117 2.56 0.78 7.34
N LEU A 118 3.18 1.26 6.26
CA LEU A 118 3.40 2.69 6.02
C LEU A 118 2.62 3.17 4.78
N GLU A 119 1.69 4.11 4.97
CA GLU A 119 1.08 4.79 3.82
C GLU A 119 2.07 5.82 3.25
N SER A 120 2.66 5.48 2.11
CA SER A 120 3.66 6.29 1.42
C SER A 120 3.37 6.28 -0.07
N PRO A 121 3.59 7.40 -0.78
CA PRO A 121 4.05 8.70 -0.27
C PRO A 121 2.95 9.53 0.41
N ALA A 122 3.26 10.77 0.79
CA ALA A 122 2.23 11.69 1.27
C ALA A 122 1.17 11.93 0.18
N GLY A 123 -0.11 11.95 0.56
CA GLY A 123 -1.26 11.89 -0.36
C GLY A 123 -1.91 10.51 -0.42
N VAL A 124 -1.18 9.46 -0.03
CA VAL A 124 -1.71 8.10 0.04
C VAL A 124 -2.50 7.89 1.32
N GLY A 125 -3.78 7.55 1.16
CA GLY A 125 -4.66 7.17 2.26
C GLY A 125 -4.85 8.31 3.26
N PHE A 126 -4.35 8.13 4.48
CA PHE A 126 -4.37 9.16 5.52
C PHE A 126 -3.11 10.03 5.53
N SER A 127 -2.03 9.65 4.84
CA SER A 127 -0.83 10.47 4.68
C SER A 127 -1.12 11.71 3.85
N TYR A 128 -0.49 12.83 4.18
CA TYR A 128 -0.81 14.10 3.53
C TYR A 128 0.39 15.05 3.43
N SER A 129 0.33 15.89 2.41
CA SER A 129 1.07 17.16 2.31
C SER A 129 0.07 18.32 2.25
N ALA A 130 0.24 19.31 3.13
CA ALA A 130 -0.46 20.59 3.07
C ALA A 130 0.17 21.55 2.04
N ASN A 131 1.35 21.23 1.50
CA ASN A 131 1.90 21.91 0.33
C ASN A 131 1.43 21.20 -0.94
N ASN A 132 0.64 21.87 -1.77
CA ASN A 132 0.17 21.29 -3.02
C ASN A 132 1.29 21.15 -4.07
N SER A 133 2.34 21.98 -4.04
CA SER A 133 3.47 21.86 -4.98
C SER A 133 4.27 20.57 -4.75
N PHE A 134 4.16 19.97 -3.57
CA PHE A 134 4.80 18.67 -3.32
C PHE A 134 4.30 17.59 -4.29
N TYR A 135 3.01 17.61 -4.63
CA TYR A 135 2.41 16.58 -5.48
C TYR A 135 2.86 16.69 -6.94
N THR A 136 3.32 17.86 -7.38
CA THR A 136 3.87 18.04 -8.74
C THR A 136 5.32 17.59 -8.86
N ASP A 137 6.07 17.65 -7.76
CA ASP A 137 7.51 17.35 -7.72
C ASP A 137 7.81 15.92 -7.23
N LEU A 138 6.77 15.11 -7.04
CA LEU A 138 6.87 13.76 -6.49
C LEU A 138 7.58 12.82 -7.47
N ASN A 139 8.63 12.14 -6.99
CA ASN A 139 9.36 11.12 -7.72
C ASN A 139 9.95 10.09 -6.74
N ASP A 140 10.48 8.99 -7.28
CA ASP A 140 11.03 7.89 -6.49
C ASP A 140 12.09 8.32 -5.46
N GLU A 141 12.98 9.27 -5.81
CA GLU A 141 14.02 9.78 -4.90
C GLU A 141 13.40 10.51 -3.69
N VAL A 142 12.39 11.34 -3.93
CA VAL A 142 11.65 12.04 -2.88
C VAL A 142 10.94 11.03 -1.97
N VAL A 143 10.33 9.99 -2.53
CA VAL A 143 9.67 8.92 -1.76
C VAL A 143 10.67 8.15 -0.90
N ALA A 144 11.80 7.74 -1.47
CA ALA A 144 12.83 6.98 -0.76
C ALA A 144 13.42 7.80 0.40
N ARG A 145 13.71 9.08 0.18
CA ARG A 145 14.16 10.01 1.22
C ARG A 145 13.13 10.17 2.33
N ASP A 146 11.87 10.41 1.99
CA ASP A 146 10.82 10.62 2.98
C ASP A 146 10.54 9.36 3.81
N ASN A 147 10.58 8.17 3.20
CA ASN A 147 10.49 6.89 3.90
C ASN A 147 11.68 6.64 4.84
N PHE A 148 12.88 7.07 4.43
CA PHE A 148 14.06 7.02 5.29
C PHE A 148 13.90 7.93 6.52
N VAL A 149 13.48 9.19 6.31
CA VAL A 149 13.22 10.15 7.41
C VAL A 149 12.10 9.66 8.33
N PHE A 150 11.06 9.04 7.76
CA PHE A 150 10.01 8.38 8.54
C PHE A 150 10.60 7.33 9.48
N LEU A 151 11.43 6.41 8.96
CA LEU A 151 12.03 5.35 9.77
C LEU A 151 12.92 5.90 10.89
N GLU A 152 13.76 6.91 10.59
CA GLU A 152 14.60 7.55 11.60
C GLU A 152 13.77 8.10 12.76
N ARG A 153 12.69 8.82 12.45
CA ARG A 153 11.82 9.46 13.44
C ARG A 153 10.92 8.46 14.16
N TRP A 154 10.41 7.45 13.46
CA TRP A 154 9.61 6.39 14.04
C TRP A 154 10.40 5.61 15.09
N LEU A 155 11.69 5.34 14.84
CA LEU A 155 12.57 4.68 15.82
C LEU A 155 12.86 5.54 17.06
N LEU A 156 12.71 6.86 17.00
CA LEU A 156 12.74 7.71 18.20
C LEU A 156 11.48 7.55 19.04
N MET A 157 10.34 7.27 18.41
CA MET A 157 9.07 7.00 19.10
C MET A 157 9.01 5.57 19.66
N PHE A 158 9.63 4.61 18.97
CA PHE A 158 9.67 3.20 19.31
C PHE A 158 11.11 2.68 19.52
N PRO A 159 11.88 3.24 20.46
CA PRO A 159 13.31 2.97 20.62
C PRO A 159 13.64 1.50 20.94
N GLN A 160 12.68 0.73 21.48
CA GLN A 160 12.83 -0.69 21.76
C GLN A 160 13.04 -1.55 20.50
N TYR A 161 12.75 -1.02 19.30
CA TYR A 161 12.95 -1.73 18.04
C TYR A 161 14.27 -1.39 17.33
N LYS A 162 15.05 -0.42 17.82
CA LYS A 162 16.27 0.07 17.16
C LYS A 162 17.31 -1.01 16.86
N ASN A 163 17.44 -2.01 17.75
CA ASN A 163 18.41 -3.10 17.60
C ASN A 163 17.76 -4.40 17.10
N ARG A 164 16.50 -4.35 16.66
CA ARG A 164 15.79 -5.53 16.20
C ARG A 164 16.27 -5.95 14.83
N ASP A 165 16.28 -7.26 14.55
CA ASP A 165 16.35 -7.76 13.18
C ASP A 165 15.27 -7.06 12.34
N PHE A 166 15.71 -6.40 11.27
CA PHE A 166 14.86 -5.54 10.46
C PHE A 166 14.79 -6.04 9.03
N TYR A 167 13.58 -6.10 8.47
CA TYR A 167 13.34 -6.46 7.09
C TYR A 167 12.48 -5.39 6.42
N ILE A 168 12.74 -5.15 5.14
CA ILE A 168 11.96 -4.24 4.32
C ILE A 168 11.26 -5.08 3.25
N THR A 169 9.94 -4.99 3.23
CA THR A 169 9.10 -5.82 2.38
C THR A 169 8.07 -4.99 1.66
N GLY A 170 7.57 -5.49 0.53
CA GLY A 170 6.53 -4.81 -0.21
C GLY A 170 6.09 -5.57 -1.44
N GLU A 171 5.19 -4.96 -2.22
CA GLU A 171 4.68 -5.55 -3.46
C GLU A 171 4.52 -4.55 -4.61
N SER A 172 4.39 -5.05 -5.84
CA SER A 172 4.08 -4.24 -7.03
C SER A 172 5.13 -3.14 -7.26
N TYR A 173 4.74 -1.87 -7.38
CA TYR A 173 5.66 -0.73 -7.51
C TYR A 173 6.62 -0.58 -6.31
N ALA A 174 6.40 -1.27 -5.19
CA ALA A 174 7.40 -1.36 -4.14
C ALA A 174 8.68 -2.10 -4.57
N GLY A 175 8.69 -2.72 -5.75
CA GLY A 175 9.91 -3.10 -6.49
C GLY A 175 10.88 -1.93 -6.71
N HIS A 176 10.37 -0.70 -6.78
CA HIS A 176 11.16 0.52 -6.76
C HIS A 176 11.41 1.02 -5.32
N TYR A 177 10.37 1.07 -4.48
CA TYR A 177 10.46 1.65 -3.13
C TYR A 177 11.42 0.91 -2.20
N VAL A 178 11.34 -0.43 -2.17
CA VAL A 178 12.09 -1.27 -1.23
C VAL A 178 13.60 -1.20 -1.49
N PRO A 179 14.10 -1.40 -2.74
CA PRO A 179 15.54 -1.31 -3.00
C PRO A 179 16.09 0.11 -2.80
N GLN A 180 15.35 1.14 -3.21
CA GLN A 180 15.81 2.53 -3.06
C GLN A 180 15.89 2.95 -1.59
N LEU A 181 14.89 2.63 -0.77
CA LEU A 181 14.95 2.83 0.69
C LEU A 181 16.10 2.05 1.32
N THR A 182 16.34 0.83 0.86
CA THR A 182 17.46 -0.01 1.34
C THR A 182 18.80 0.66 1.08
N LEU A 183 19.00 1.22 -0.11
CA LEU A 183 20.22 1.97 -0.45
C LEU A 183 20.39 3.20 0.46
N HIS A 184 19.32 3.96 0.73
CA HIS A 184 19.37 5.07 1.67
C HIS A 184 19.82 4.61 3.06
N ILE A 185 19.30 3.49 3.57
CA ILE A 185 19.68 2.96 4.89
C ILE A 185 21.15 2.55 4.90
N ILE A 186 21.61 1.78 3.91
CA ILE A 186 22.99 1.27 3.83
C ILE A 186 24.01 2.41 3.77
N HIS A 187 23.70 3.50 3.06
CA HIS A 187 24.58 4.67 2.94
C HIS A 187 24.44 5.67 4.08
N SER A 188 23.44 5.50 4.95
CA SER A 188 23.23 6.38 6.09
C SER A 188 24.08 6.01 7.31
N LYS A 189 24.05 6.88 8.33
CA LYS A 189 24.59 6.57 9.66
C LYS A 189 23.57 5.85 10.56
N LEU A 190 22.35 5.60 10.07
CA LEU A 190 21.31 4.92 10.83
C LEU A 190 21.69 3.45 11.00
N LYS A 191 22.08 3.09 12.23
CA LYS A 191 22.44 1.71 12.57
C LYS A 191 21.19 0.86 12.77
N LEU A 192 20.58 0.44 11.66
CA LEU A 192 19.56 -0.61 11.65
C LEU A 192 20.23 -1.96 11.42
N ASN A 193 19.72 -2.98 12.11
CA ASN A 193 20.16 -4.37 11.91
C ASN A 193 19.37 -4.99 10.73
N LEU A 194 19.55 -4.41 9.54
CA LEU A 194 18.91 -4.86 8.31
C LEU A 194 19.39 -6.28 7.94
N LYS A 195 18.46 -7.22 7.85
CA LYS A 195 18.73 -8.64 7.56
C LYS A 195 18.41 -9.03 6.12
N GLY A 196 17.47 -8.34 5.49
CA GLY A 196 17.12 -8.61 4.09
C GLY A 196 15.91 -7.82 3.62
N ILE A 197 15.62 -8.02 2.34
CA ILE A 197 14.42 -7.51 1.67
C ILE A 197 13.65 -8.65 1.01
N ALA A 198 12.34 -8.48 0.87
CA ALA A 198 11.49 -9.39 0.09
C ALA A 198 10.44 -8.59 -0.66
N ILE A 199 10.21 -8.89 -1.94
CA ILE A 199 9.28 -8.13 -2.78
C ILE A 199 8.39 -9.11 -3.56
N GLY A 200 7.08 -8.99 -3.39
CA GLY A 200 6.07 -9.80 -4.09
C GLY A 200 5.65 -9.14 -5.41
N ASN A 201 5.61 -9.92 -6.49
CA ASN A 201 5.17 -9.47 -7.83
C ASN A 201 5.68 -8.06 -8.21
N PRO A 202 7.00 -7.80 -8.12
CA PRO A 202 7.53 -6.45 -8.25
C PRO A 202 7.52 -5.94 -9.70
N LEU A 203 7.41 -4.62 -9.85
CA LEU A 203 7.96 -3.93 -11.02
C LEU A 203 9.46 -3.69 -10.79
N LEU A 204 10.32 -4.30 -11.59
CA LEU A 204 11.78 -4.19 -11.55
C LEU A 204 12.34 -3.50 -12.80
N GLU A 205 11.87 -3.89 -13.98
CA GLU A 205 12.25 -3.29 -15.25
C GLU A 205 11.01 -3.09 -16.12
N PHE A 206 10.69 -1.83 -16.38
CA PHE A 206 9.42 -1.42 -16.96
C PHE A 206 9.09 -2.10 -18.28
N VAL A 207 10.04 -2.21 -19.21
CA VAL A 207 9.74 -2.76 -20.55
C VAL A 207 9.51 -4.26 -20.49
N THR A 208 10.39 -4.96 -19.79
CA THR A 208 10.36 -6.41 -19.64
C THR A 208 9.10 -6.85 -18.88
N ASP A 209 8.84 -6.23 -17.73
CA ASP A 209 7.72 -6.64 -16.87
C ASP A 209 6.37 -6.31 -17.52
N MET A 210 6.22 -5.14 -18.14
CA MET A 210 4.97 -4.78 -18.83
C MET A 210 4.72 -5.69 -20.04
N ASN A 211 5.73 -5.94 -20.88
CA ASN A 211 5.56 -6.80 -22.06
C ASN A 211 5.37 -8.28 -21.70
N SER A 212 5.79 -8.71 -20.50
CA SER A 212 5.57 -10.09 -20.04
C SER A 212 4.07 -10.44 -19.95
N ALA A 213 3.21 -9.45 -19.71
CA ALA A 213 1.77 -9.63 -19.69
C ALA A 213 1.22 -10.10 -21.05
N ASP A 214 1.78 -9.60 -22.16
CA ASP A 214 1.36 -9.97 -23.53
C ASP A 214 1.52 -11.48 -23.74
N GLN A 215 2.71 -11.99 -23.43
CA GLN A 215 3.00 -13.42 -23.51
C GLN A 215 2.20 -14.22 -22.48
N TYR A 216 2.01 -13.69 -21.27
CA TYR A 216 1.23 -14.34 -20.22
C TYR A 216 -0.21 -14.59 -20.67
N TYR A 217 -0.91 -13.56 -21.16
CA TYR A 217 -2.28 -13.69 -21.63
C TYR A 217 -2.41 -14.71 -22.77
N TRP A 218 -1.50 -14.65 -23.74
CA TRP A 218 -1.52 -15.59 -24.87
C TRP A 218 -1.25 -17.03 -24.42
N SER A 219 -0.19 -17.25 -23.65
CA SER A 219 0.20 -18.60 -23.18
C SER A 219 -0.81 -19.24 -22.22
N HIS A 220 -1.69 -18.44 -21.60
CA HIS A 220 -2.77 -18.91 -20.73
C HIS A 220 -4.12 -19.01 -21.45
N GLY A 221 -4.14 -18.84 -22.78
CA GLY A 221 -5.36 -18.96 -23.58
C GLY A 221 -6.40 -17.87 -23.31
N LEU A 222 -5.96 -16.72 -22.80
CA LEU A 222 -6.82 -15.57 -22.50
C LEU A 222 -6.99 -14.65 -23.72
N ILE A 223 -6.05 -14.73 -24.68
CA ILE A 223 -6.12 -14.02 -25.96
C ILE A 223 -5.73 -14.94 -27.12
N SER A 224 -6.18 -14.61 -28.32
CA SER A 224 -5.92 -15.33 -29.57
C SER A 224 -4.52 -15.09 -30.12
N ASP A 225 -4.06 -15.96 -31.02
CA ASP A 225 -2.82 -15.77 -31.77
C ASP A 225 -2.83 -14.43 -32.54
N SER A 226 -3.99 -14.03 -33.07
CA SER A 226 -4.16 -12.76 -33.79
C SER A 226 -3.96 -11.56 -32.86
N ALA A 227 -4.59 -11.57 -31.68
CA ALA A 227 -4.42 -10.51 -30.70
C ALA A 227 -2.98 -10.41 -30.18
N TYR A 228 -2.31 -11.55 -29.99
CA TYR A 228 -0.91 -11.57 -29.59
C TYR A 228 0.02 -11.01 -30.67
N GLU A 229 -0.18 -11.36 -31.95
CA GLU A 229 0.59 -10.79 -33.06
C GLU A 229 0.39 -9.27 -33.20
N LEU A 230 -0.81 -8.77 -32.88
CA LEU A 230 -1.08 -7.32 -32.83
C LEU A 230 -0.29 -6.61 -31.72
N LEU A 231 -0.21 -7.22 -30.53
CA LEU A 231 0.62 -6.71 -29.43
C LEU A 231 2.10 -6.66 -29.83
N LEU A 232 2.62 -7.72 -30.47
CA LEU A 232 4.02 -7.79 -30.90
C LEU A 232 4.36 -6.80 -32.03
N SER A 233 3.43 -6.60 -32.97
CA SER A 233 3.70 -5.85 -34.20
C SER A 233 3.39 -4.35 -34.09
N PHE A 234 2.38 -3.97 -33.32
CA PHE A 234 1.88 -2.59 -33.29
C PHE A 234 2.03 -1.96 -31.92
N CYS A 235 1.47 -2.55 -30.87
CA CYS A 235 1.45 -1.92 -29.55
C CYS A 235 1.57 -2.94 -28.42
N ASN A 236 2.80 -3.19 -27.98
CA ASN A 236 3.04 -4.00 -26.80
C ASN A 236 2.59 -3.27 -25.52
N SER A 237 2.43 -4.04 -24.44
CA SER A 237 1.92 -3.51 -23.16
C SER A 237 2.79 -2.37 -22.59
N SER A 238 4.11 -2.40 -22.77
CA SER A 238 4.98 -1.31 -22.29
C SER A 238 4.74 0.01 -23.05
N ARG A 239 4.52 -0.04 -24.37
CA ARG A 239 4.16 1.14 -25.18
C ARG A 239 2.77 1.65 -24.77
N LEU A 240 1.80 0.75 -24.69
CA LEU A 240 0.44 1.08 -24.26
C LEU A 240 0.45 1.79 -22.90
N MET A 241 1.24 1.29 -21.95
CA MET A 241 1.37 1.86 -20.62
C MET A 241 1.99 3.28 -20.63
N ARG A 242 2.99 3.54 -21.48
CA ARG A 242 3.58 4.88 -21.63
C ARG A 242 2.58 5.88 -22.23
N GLU A 243 1.82 5.46 -23.23
CA GLU A 243 0.79 6.28 -23.86
C GLU A 243 -0.35 6.59 -22.88
N ALA A 244 -0.74 5.61 -22.06
CA ALA A 244 -1.68 5.76 -20.96
C ALA A 244 -1.22 6.80 -19.92
N LEU A 245 0.03 6.70 -19.46
CA LEU A 245 0.62 7.64 -18.49
C LEU A 245 0.68 9.09 -19.00
N THR A 246 0.86 9.27 -20.32
CA THR A 246 0.89 10.60 -20.96
C THR A 246 -0.49 11.06 -21.44
N GLN A 247 -1.52 10.24 -21.26
CA GLN A 247 -2.89 10.46 -21.76
C GLN A 247 -2.93 10.77 -23.27
N SER A 248 -2.01 10.18 -24.03
CA SER A 248 -1.81 10.45 -25.44
C SER A 248 -1.71 9.13 -26.19
N PHE A 249 -2.88 8.56 -26.52
CA PHE A 249 -2.95 7.30 -27.23
C PHE A 249 -2.88 7.49 -28.75
N SER A 250 -2.02 6.69 -29.37
CA SER A 250 -1.96 6.49 -30.80
C SER A 250 -3.12 5.59 -31.26
N SER A 251 -3.59 5.80 -32.50
CA SER A 251 -4.76 5.10 -33.04
C SER A 251 -4.54 3.59 -33.18
N ASP A 252 -3.31 3.17 -33.47
CA ASP A 252 -2.91 1.76 -33.49
C ASP A 252 -2.95 1.16 -32.08
N CYS A 253 -2.37 1.82 -31.06
CA CYS A 253 -2.46 1.33 -29.68
C CYS A 253 -3.90 1.24 -29.16
N LEU A 254 -4.76 2.21 -29.49
CA LEU A 254 -6.19 2.14 -29.12
C LEU A 254 -6.88 0.93 -29.75
N SER A 255 -6.54 0.61 -31.00
CA SER A 255 -7.12 -0.52 -31.72
C SER A 255 -6.68 -1.85 -31.09
N VAL A 256 -5.38 -2.01 -30.84
CA VAL A 256 -4.83 -3.21 -30.17
C VAL A 256 -5.42 -3.36 -28.77
N TYR A 257 -5.47 -2.28 -27.99
CA TYR A 257 -6.06 -2.31 -26.65
C TYR A 257 -7.53 -2.75 -26.67
N SER A 258 -8.32 -2.26 -27.63
CA SER A 258 -9.73 -2.60 -27.74
C SER A 258 -9.93 -4.09 -28.04
N GLU A 259 -9.15 -4.65 -28.97
CA GLU A 259 -9.18 -6.08 -29.32
C GLU A 259 -8.83 -6.95 -28.10
N VAL A 260 -7.70 -6.66 -27.45
CA VAL A 260 -7.24 -7.42 -26.27
C VAL A 260 -8.23 -7.31 -25.11
N ALA A 261 -8.79 -6.13 -24.88
CA ALA A 261 -9.77 -5.92 -23.82
C ALA A 261 -11.09 -6.65 -24.07
N GLU A 262 -11.51 -6.79 -25.34
CA GLU A 262 -12.69 -7.57 -25.71
C GLU A 262 -12.49 -9.06 -25.44
N GLU A 263 -11.34 -9.62 -25.84
CA GLU A 263 -11.03 -11.04 -25.64
C GLU A 263 -10.86 -11.42 -24.16
N LEU A 264 -10.16 -10.58 -23.37
CA LEU A 264 -10.05 -10.78 -21.92
C LEU A 264 -11.42 -10.72 -21.23
N GLY A 265 -12.32 -9.89 -21.73
CA GLY A 265 -13.64 -9.67 -21.15
C GLY A 265 -13.59 -8.96 -19.79
N LYS A 266 -14.79 -8.60 -19.28
CA LYS A 266 -14.93 -7.88 -18.00
C LYS A 266 -14.89 -8.78 -16.77
N SER A 267 -14.97 -10.09 -16.98
CA SER A 267 -15.06 -11.09 -15.92
C SER A 267 -13.70 -11.62 -15.50
N VAL A 268 -12.62 -11.24 -16.18
CA VAL A 268 -11.24 -11.62 -15.83
C VAL A 268 -10.62 -10.51 -14.99
N ASP A 269 -10.16 -10.86 -13.79
CA ASP A 269 -9.28 -10.02 -13.00
C ASP A 269 -7.84 -10.15 -13.53
N LYS A 270 -7.21 -9.02 -13.84
CA LYS A 270 -5.83 -8.98 -14.35
C LYS A 270 -4.79 -9.27 -13.25
N TYR A 271 -5.17 -9.14 -11.97
CA TYR A 271 -4.32 -9.49 -10.83
C TYR A 271 -4.40 -10.96 -10.45
N ASP A 272 -5.53 -11.62 -10.74
CA ASP A 272 -5.74 -13.05 -10.55
C ASP A 272 -6.73 -13.59 -11.59
N VAL A 273 -6.19 -14.08 -12.71
CA VAL A 273 -6.99 -14.47 -13.90
C VAL A 273 -7.91 -15.68 -13.68
N ILE A 274 -7.80 -16.36 -12.53
CA ILE A 274 -8.66 -17.49 -12.15
C ILE A 274 -9.58 -17.17 -10.96
N ALA A 275 -9.52 -15.95 -10.41
CA ALA A 275 -10.36 -15.54 -9.29
C ALA A 275 -11.74 -15.05 -9.74
N ASP A 276 -12.68 -15.09 -8.80
CA ASP A 276 -13.98 -14.45 -8.97
C ASP A 276 -13.84 -12.91 -8.92
N VAL A 277 -14.72 -12.22 -9.65
CA VAL A 277 -14.80 -10.75 -9.65
C VAL A 277 -15.89 -10.24 -8.72
N CYS A 278 -15.65 -9.10 -8.06
CA CYS A 278 -16.69 -8.45 -7.27
C CYS A 278 -17.74 -7.79 -8.17
N LEU A 279 -19.00 -8.17 -8.01
CA LEU A 279 -20.11 -7.62 -8.80
C LEU A 279 -20.79 -6.39 -8.15
N SER A 280 -20.55 -6.13 -6.86
CA SER A 280 -21.30 -5.13 -6.08
C SER A 280 -20.87 -3.68 -6.32
N SER A 281 -19.73 -3.49 -6.98
CA SER A 281 -19.34 -2.25 -7.62
C SER A 281 -19.30 -2.56 -9.11
N GLY A 282 -19.77 -1.66 -9.98
CA GLY A 282 -19.50 -1.75 -11.43
C GLY A 282 -18.00 -1.56 -11.75
N GLN A 283 -17.13 -1.99 -10.84
CA GLN A 283 -15.69 -1.90 -10.82
C GLN A 283 -15.21 -3.32 -10.55
N SER A 284 -14.90 -4.03 -11.62
CA SER A 284 -13.90 -5.09 -11.56
C SER A 284 -12.67 -4.58 -10.78
N PRO A 285 -11.83 -5.47 -10.20
CA PRO A 285 -10.50 -5.14 -9.67
C PRO A 285 -9.56 -4.43 -10.65
N MET A 286 -10.03 -4.17 -11.88
CA MET A 286 -9.53 -3.10 -12.73
C MET A 286 -9.25 -1.77 -12.01
N ALA A 287 -9.73 -1.45 -10.80
CA ALA A 287 -9.46 -0.15 -10.16
C ALA A 287 -7.98 0.27 -10.08
N ILE A 288 -6.98 -0.61 -10.23
CA ILE A 288 -5.57 -0.19 -10.30
C ILE A 288 -5.12 0.16 -11.74
N PHE A 289 -5.63 -0.51 -12.78
CA PHE A 289 -5.32 -0.23 -14.20
C PHE A 289 -6.39 0.56 -14.97
N SER A 290 -7.62 0.57 -14.47
CA SER A 290 -8.73 1.44 -14.86
C SER A 290 -8.92 2.59 -13.87
N HIS A 291 -8.05 2.75 -12.87
CA HIS A 291 -8.02 4.01 -12.14
C HIS A 291 -7.68 5.12 -13.14
N PRO A 292 -8.24 6.33 -12.99
CA PRO A 292 -7.99 7.41 -13.93
C PRO A 292 -6.58 8.03 -13.81
N MET A 293 -5.63 7.27 -13.25
CA MET A 293 -4.20 7.45 -13.40
C MET A 293 -3.71 6.92 -14.77
N PHE A 294 -4.44 5.99 -15.41
CA PHE A 294 -4.06 5.37 -16.69
C PHE A 294 -5.09 5.54 -17.83
N LEU A 295 -6.35 5.88 -17.54
CA LEU A 295 -7.34 6.19 -18.57
C LEU A 295 -8.07 7.50 -18.24
N GLY A 296 -7.93 8.47 -19.14
CA GLY A 296 -8.64 9.75 -19.07
C GLY A 296 -10.17 9.58 -19.12
N PRO A 297 -10.93 10.66 -18.84
CA PRO A 297 -12.36 10.64 -18.51
C PRO A 297 -13.32 10.26 -19.66
N GLN A 298 -12.86 9.74 -20.79
CA GLN A 298 -13.68 9.56 -22.00
C GLN A 298 -14.28 8.15 -22.18
N PHE A 299 -13.91 7.14 -21.40
CA PHE A 299 -14.31 5.74 -21.65
C PHE A 299 -15.35 5.19 -20.67
N SER A 300 -16.36 5.98 -20.33
CA SER A 300 -17.50 5.51 -19.54
C SER A 300 -18.82 5.87 -20.21
N SER A 301 -19.22 5.10 -21.24
CA SER A 301 -20.64 4.98 -21.57
C SER A 301 -21.00 3.69 -22.31
N SER A 302 -22.03 3.04 -21.77
CA SER A 302 -22.86 1.96 -22.33
C SER A 302 -22.27 0.53 -22.36
N LEU A 303 -22.80 -0.36 -21.50
CA LEU A 303 -23.89 -1.27 -21.85
C LEU A 303 -24.30 -2.08 -20.61
N HIS A 304 -25.59 -2.19 -20.33
CA HIS A 304 -26.17 -2.88 -19.17
C HIS A 304 -26.60 -4.32 -19.53
N SER A 305 -26.42 -5.21 -18.53
CA SER A 305 -27.31 -6.30 -18.09
C SER A 305 -27.14 -7.76 -18.61
N GLN A 306 -27.41 -8.68 -17.66
CA GLN A 306 -27.80 -10.11 -17.73
C GLN A 306 -26.65 -11.15 -17.81
N LEU A 307 -26.55 -12.25 -17.04
CA LEU A 307 -27.45 -12.98 -16.10
C LEU A 307 -26.64 -13.92 -15.17
N ASP A 308 -27.37 -14.52 -14.22
CA ASP A 308 -26.98 -15.33 -13.05
C ASP A 308 -26.34 -16.72 -13.30
N GLY A 309 -25.54 -17.16 -12.31
CA GLY A 309 -25.94 -18.29 -11.46
C GLY A 309 -25.24 -19.63 -11.66
N PHE A 310 -24.19 -19.92 -10.88
CA PHE A 310 -23.87 -21.28 -10.42
C PHE A 310 -23.23 -21.24 -9.03
N SER A 311 -23.83 -21.97 -8.09
CA SER A 311 -23.30 -22.26 -6.76
C SER A 311 -22.58 -23.60 -6.81
N GLN A 312 -21.29 -23.62 -6.46
CA GLN A 312 -20.62 -24.84 -6.02
C GLN A 312 -19.94 -24.59 -4.68
N GLN A 313 -20.55 -25.14 -3.63
CA GLN A 313 -19.93 -25.37 -2.34
C GLN A 313 -18.69 -26.25 -2.49
N GLN A 314 -17.51 -25.65 -2.32
CA GLN A 314 -16.33 -26.35 -1.85
C GLN A 314 -15.67 -25.50 -0.76
N VAL A 315 -15.34 -26.14 0.34
CA VAL A 315 -14.60 -25.53 1.45
C VAL A 315 -13.20 -25.15 0.94
N LYS A 316 -13.07 -23.91 0.48
CA LYS A 316 -11.84 -23.25 0.05
C LYS A 316 -11.67 -22.05 0.97
N VAL A 317 -10.42 -21.65 1.27
CA VAL A 317 -10.18 -20.31 1.81
C VAL A 317 -10.51 -19.36 0.67
N GLU A 318 -11.79 -19.01 0.55
CA GLU A 318 -12.32 -18.21 -0.55
C GLU A 318 -11.83 -16.79 -0.32
N ALA A 319 -10.92 -16.34 -1.20
CA ALA A 319 -10.54 -14.94 -1.25
C ALA A 319 -11.81 -14.15 -1.54
N ASP A 320 -12.20 -13.27 -0.62
CA ASP A 320 -13.40 -12.46 -0.74
C ASP A 320 -13.18 -11.43 -1.85
N PRO A 321 -13.81 -11.58 -3.04
CA PRO A 321 -13.51 -10.72 -4.18
C PRO A 321 -13.89 -9.26 -3.92
N CYS A 322 -14.78 -9.02 -2.96
CA CYS A 322 -15.26 -7.69 -2.56
C CYS A 322 -14.55 -7.13 -1.31
N ILE A 323 -13.40 -7.68 -0.92
CA ILE A 323 -12.66 -7.25 0.28
C ILE A 323 -12.18 -5.79 0.19
N GLU A 324 -11.85 -5.31 -1.00
CA GLU A 324 -11.49 -3.90 -1.23
C GLU A 324 -12.65 -2.96 -0.89
N ASP A 325 -13.84 -3.22 -1.44
CA ASP A 325 -15.06 -2.47 -1.14
C ASP A 325 -15.36 -2.43 0.36
N LYS A 326 -15.21 -3.58 1.03
CA LYS A 326 -15.42 -3.71 2.48
C LYS A 326 -14.37 -2.90 3.25
N THR A 327 -13.13 -2.90 2.80
CA THR A 327 -12.02 -2.14 3.40
C THR A 327 -12.23 -0.63 3.24
N THR A 328 -12.54 -0.16 2.04
CA THR A 328 -12.84 1.25 1.76
C THR A 328 -14.03 1.73 2.60
N LYS A 329 -15.12 0.94 2.68
CA LYS A 329 -16.27 1.27 3.55
C LYS A 329 -15.88 1.32 5.03
N TYR A 330 -15.03 0.39 5.50
CA TYR A 330 -14.61 0.32 6.89
C TYR A 330 -13.72 1.51 7.28
N LEU A 331 -12.66 1.80 6.51
CA LEU A 331 -11.70 2.88 6.81
C LEU A 331 -12.30 4.28 6.66
N ASN A 332 -13.40 4.43 5.91
CA ASN A 332 -14.13 5.70 5.81
C ASN A 332 -15.09 5.99 6.97
N ARG A 333 -15.30 5.04 7.89
CA ARG A 333 -16.15 5.30 9.06
C ARG A 333 -15.46 6.25 10.05
N LYS A 334 -16.22 7.21 10.57
CA LYS A 334 -15.70 8.22 11.52
C LYS A 334 -15.22 7.63 12.84
N ASP A 335 -15.89 6.59 13.34
CA ASP A 335 -15.47 5.89 14.55
C ASP A 335 -14.16 5.10 14.34
N VAL A 336 -13.97 4.51 13.15
CA VAL A 336 -12.72 3.83 12.76
C VAL A 336 -11.57 4.83 12.63
N GLN A 337 -11.78 5.95 11.93
CA GLN A 337 -10.78 7.02 11.81
C GLN A 337 -10.36 7.56 13.18
N LYS A 338 -11.33 7.78 14.08
CA LYS A 338 -11.04 8.21 15.46
C LYS A 338 -10.21 7.18 16.22
N ALA A 339 -10.54 5.89 16.11
CA ALA A 339 -9.80 4.81 16.78
C ALA A 339 -8.38 4.64 16.23
N LEU A 340 -8.19 4.88 14.93
CA LEU A 340 -6.88 4.89 14.26
C LEU A 340 -6.10 6.19 14.46
N HIS A 341 -6.64 7.17 15.18
CA HIS A 341 -6.07 8.53 15.26
C HIS A 341 -5.86 9.20 13.90
N ALA A 342 -6.57 8.72 12.87
CA ALA A 342 -6.44 9.14 11.49
C ALA A 342 -7.30 10.37 11.20
N LYS A 343 -6.84 11.19 10.25
CA LYS A 343 -7.50 12.40 9.78
C LYS A 343 -7.47 12.43 8.27
N LEU A 344 -8.55 12.92 7.68
CA LEU A 344 -8.60 13.25 6.27
C LEU A 344 -8.17 14.71 6.11
N VAL A 345 -7.04 14.93 5.43
CA VAL A 345 -6.47 16.26 5.21
C VAL A 345 -6.36 16.48 3.71
N GLY A 346 -7.05 17.50 3.19
CA GLY A 346 -7.10 17.78 1.75
C GLY A 346 -7.99 16.83 0.93
N ILE A 347 -8.60 15.82 1.57
CA ILE A 347 -9.49 14.83 0.94
C ILE A 347 -10.79 14.67 1.76
N THR A 348 -11.86 14.21 1.12
CA THR A 348 -13.18 13.99 1.76
C THR A 348 -13.41 12.54 2.17
N SER A 349 -12.69 11.61 1.56
CA SER A 349 -12.73 10.17 1.81
C SER A 349 -11.35 9.57 1.63
N TRP A 350 -11.07 8.51 2.38
CA TRP A 350 -9.91 7.65 2.19
C TRP A 350 -10.18 6.75 0.97
N ASN A 351 -9.17 6.55 0.12
CA ASN A 351 -9.22 5.61 -1.01
C ASN A 351 -8.02 4.68 -0.95
N LEU A 352 -8.17 3.46 -1.47
CA LEU A 352 -7.10 2.48 -1.53
C LEU A 352 -5.89 3.01 -2.29
N CYS A 353 -6.13 3.61 -3.45
CA CYS A 353 -5.10 4.25 -4.27
C CYS A 353 -5.50 5.69 -4.60
N ASN A 354 -4.52 6.61 -4.55
CA ASN A 354 -4.69 8.04 -4.79
C ASN A 354 -3.92 8.46 -6.05
N LYS A 355 -4.43 9.50 -6.71
CA LYS A 355 -3.85 10.04 -7.96
C LYS A 355 -2.68 10.96 -7.70
#